data_AF-A0A317U5Z0-F1
#
_entry.id   AF-A0A317U5Z0-F1
#
_cell.length_a   1.000
_cell.length_b   1.000
_cell.length_c   1.000
_cell.angle_alpha   90.00
_cell.angle_beta   90.00
_cell.angle_gamma   90.00
#
_symmetry.space_group_name_H-M   'P 1'
#
loop_
_entity.id
_entity.type
_entity.pdbx_description
1 polymer ?
#
loop_
_entity_poly.entity_id
_entity_poly.type
_entity_poly.pdbx_seq_one_letter_code
_entity_poly.pdbx_strand_id
1 'polypeptide(L)' 'MTVNTFCNFRAPPEAIKMLPLVQTLETSRVIQNIICIMDQYRQFLDLQSALFQLNGKEINYVG' A
#
# COMPACT_ATOMS: atom_id res chain seq x y z
N MET A 1 4.02 -21.78 6.46
CA MET A 1 3.96 -20.75 7.51
C MET A 1 3.92 -19.41 6.81
N THR A 2 2.95 -18.56 7.11
CA THR A 2 2.82 -17.22 6.52
C THR A 2 3.01 -16.16 7.61
N VAL A 3 3.51 -14.99 7.24
CA VAL A 3 3.72 -13.84 8.13
C VAL A 3 2.78 -12.73 7.68
N ASN A 4 1.98 -12.24 8.62
CA ASN A 4 1.02 -11.18 8.36
C ASN A 4 1.67 -9.83 8.71
N THR A 5 1.58 -8.88 7.79
CA THR A 5 2.19 -7.55 7.92
C THR A 5 1.15 -6.46 7.66
N PHE A 6 1.34 -5.32 8.31
CA PHE A 6 0.44 -4.18 8.22
C PHE A 6 1.26 -2.91 7.99
N CYS A 7 1.02 -2.24 6.86
CA CYS A 7 1.66 -0.99 6.51
C CYS A 7 0.65 0.15 6.68
N ASN A 8 0.95 1.10 7.57
CA ASN A 8 0.14 2.29 7.78
C ASN A 8 0.87 3.53 7.27
N PHE A 9 0.24 4.29 6.38
CA PHE A 9 0.78 5.54 5.86
C PHE A 9 -0.15 6.71 6.20
N ARG A 10 0.41 7.71 6.87
CA ARG A 10 -0.35 8.88 7.35
C ARG A 10 -0.19 10.10 6.47
N ALA A 11 0.78 10.10 5.56
CA ALA A 11 1.00 11.21 4.63
C ALA A 11 1.38 10.72 3.22
N PRO A 12 1.01 11.46 2.16
CA PRO A 12 1.40 11.15 0.78
C PRO A 12 2.90 10.90 0.57
N PRO A 13 3.85 11.71 1.10
CA PRO A 13 5.27 11.44 0.91
C PRO A 13 5.76 10.18 1.63
N GLU A 14 5.08 9.73 2.69
CA GLU A 14 5.39 8.43 3.32
C GLU A 14 4.97 7.30 2.40
N ALA A 15 3.74 7.34 1.88
CA ALA A 15 3.22 6.31 0.98
C ALA A 15 4.07 6.18 -0.30
N ILE A 16 4.48 7.30 -0.91
CA ILE A 16 5.35 7.30 -2.11
C ILE A 16 6.69 6.62 -1.81
N LYS A 17 7.33 6.97 -0.69
CA LYS A 17 8.64 6.42 -0.32
C LYS A 17 8.57 4.93 -0.02
N MET A 18 7.44 4.47 0.48
CA MET A 18 7.25 3.10 0.92
C MET A 18 6.66 2.19 -0.16
N LEU A 19 6.16 2.76 -1.26
CA LEU A 19 5.60 2.02 -2.39
C LEU A 19 6.51 0.92 -2.95
N PRO A 20 7.83 1.15 -3.15
CA PRO A 20 8.75 0.09 -3.62
C PRO A 20 8.92 -1.05 -2.61
N LEU A 21 8.90 -0.73 -1.30
CA LEU A 21 8.94 -1.75 -0.25
C LEU A 21 7.67 -2.58 -0.29
N VAL A 22 6.50 -1.94 -0.37
CA VAL A 22 5.20 -2.61 -0.47
C VAL A 22 5.17 -3.55 -1.68
N GLN A 23 5.61 -3.09 -2.86
CA GLN A 23 5.73 -3.94 -4.04
C GLN A 23 6.61 -5.17 -3.80
N THR A 24 7.72 -5.00 -3.07
CA THR A 24 8.63 -6.11 -2.74
C THR A 24 7.96 -7.09 -1.78
N LEU A 25 7.27 -6.61 -0.75
CA LEU A 25 6.53 -7.46 0.19
C LEU A 25 5.45 -8.29 -0.53
N GLU A 26 4.74 -7.70 -1.49
CA GLU A 26 3.71 -8.38 -2.28
C GLU A 26 4.27 -9.50 -3.19
N THR A 27 5.56 -9.46 -3.55
CA THR A 27 6.19 -10.53 -4.35
C THR A 27 6.48 -11.79 -3.53
N SER A 28 6.45 -11.69 -2.20
CA SER A 28 6.74 -12.81 -1.31
C SER A 28 5.56 -13.77 -1.18
N ARG A 29 5.80 -15.06 -1.42
CA ARG A 29 4.78 -16.12 -1.20
C ARG A 29 4.47 -16.39 0.27
N VAL A 30 5.26 -15.80 1.17
CA VAL A 30 5.21 -16.08 2.60
C VAL A 30 4.58 -14.91 3.37
N ILE A 31 4.49 -13.73 2.75
CA ILE A 31 4.02 -12.52 3.40
C ILE A 31 2.61 -12.21 2.88
N GLN A 32 1.70 -11.99 3.83
CA GLN A 32 0.40 -11.40 3.55
C GLN A 32 0.41 -10.00 4.12
N ASN A 33 0.28 -9.00 3.26
CA ASN A 33 0.42 -7.60 3.63
C ASN A 33 -0.91 -6.87 3.46
N ILE A 34 -1.25 -6.06 4.46
CA ILE A 34 -2.42 -5.18 4.45
C ILE A 34 -1.92 -3.75 4.45
N ILE A 35 -2.42 -2.95 3.50
CA ILE A 35 -2.05 -1.55 3.35
C ILE A 35 -3.22 -0.69 3.84
N CYS A 36 -2.95 0.17 4.81
CA CYS A 36 -3.88 1.10 5.41
C CYS A 36 -3.43 2.54 5.17
N ILE A 37 -4.34 3.35 4.63
CA ILE A 37 -4.06 4.75 4.27
C ILE A 37 -5.22 5.63 4.71
N MET A 38 -4.90 6.81 5.24
CA MET A 38 -5.91 7.79 5.64
C MET A 38 -6.72 8.30 4.43
N ASP A 39 -8.05 8.31 4.52
CA ASP A 39 -8.97 8.60 3.41
C ASP A 39 -8.78 9.99 2.78
N GLN A 40 -8.31 10.98 3.57
CA GLN A 40 -8.03 12.35 3.12
C GLN A 40 -7.00 12.47 1.98
N TYR A 41 -6.29 11.39 1.63
CA TYR A 41 -5.28 11.36 0.56
C TYR A 41 -5.60 10.43 -0.60
N ARG A 42 -6.83 9.91 -0.68
CA ARG A 42 -7.26 8.92 -1.68
C ARG A 42 -6.94 9.31 -3.13
N GLN A 43 -7.28 10.54 -3.54
CA GLN A 43 -7.07 11.01 -4.92
C GLN A 43 -5.59 11.07 -5.31
N PHE A 44 -4.72 11.48 -4.40
CA PHE A 44 -3.28 11.54 -4.66
C PHE A 44 -2.69 10.14 -4.81
N LEU A 45 -3.22 9.20 -4.02
CA LEU A 45 -2.76 7.83 -4.04
C LEU A 45 -3.28 7.05 -5.24
N ASP A 46 -4.51 7.31 -5.72
CA ASP A 46 -5.05 6.70 -6.94
C ASP A 46 -4.17 7.01 -8.17
N LEU A 47 -3.59 8.21 -8.23
CA LEU A 47 -2.60 8.55 -9.25
C LEU A 47 -1.32 7.72 -9.10
N GLN A 48 -0.83 7.54 -7.86
CA GLN A 48 0.39 6.77 -7.60
C GLN A 48 0.17 5.26 -7.80
N SER A 49 -0.97 4.71 -7.38
CA SER A 49 -1.30 3.29 -7.58
C SER A 49 -1.40 2.96 -9.08
N ALA A 50 -1.94 3.88 -9.88
CA ALA A 50 -1.93 3.77 -11.33
C ALA A 50 -0.51 3.81 -11.92
N LEU A 51 0.35 4.70 -11.44
CA LEU A 51 1.76 4.79 -11.87
C LEU A 51 2.58 3.56 -11.51
N PHE A 52 2.30 2.92 -10.37
CA PHE A 52 3.03 1.78 -9.84
C PHE A 52 2.32 0.43 -10.04
N GLN A 53 1.30 0.40 -10.90
CA GLN A 53 0.57 -0.81 -11.31
C GLN A 53 0.01 -1.63 -10.13
N LEU A 54 -0.43 -0.96 -9.07
CA LEU A 54 -1.11 -1.61 -7.94
C LEU A 54 -2.58 -1.96 -8.27
N ASN A 55 -2.98 -1.80 -9.53
CA ASN A 55 -4.34 -2.01 -10.05
C ASN A 55 -4.72 -3.50 -9.95
N GLY A 56 -5.57 -3.83 -8.96
CA GLY A 56 -6.08 -5.19 -8.74
C GLY A 56 -6.03 -5.68 -7.29
N LYS A 57 -5.66 -4.83 -6.33
CA LYS A 57 -5.53 -5.20 -4.91
C LYS A 57 -6.38 -4.33 -4.00
N GLU A 58 -6.85 -4.93 -2.92
CA GLU A 58 -7.68 -4.29 -1.90
C GLU A 58 -6.81 -3.35 -1.04
N ILE A 59 -6.84 -2.06 -1.37
CA ILE A 59 -6.28 -0.99 -0.52
C ILE A 59 -7.37 -0.59 0.47
N ASN A 60 -7.08 -0.72 1.75
CA ASN A 60 -8.02 -0.34 2.81
C ASN A 60 -7.81 1.13 3.15
N TYR A 61 -8.84 1.93 2.88
CA TYR A 61 -8.89 3.33 3.28
C TYR A 61 -9.54 3.42 4.65
N VAL A 62 -8.86 4.09 5.59
CA VAL A 62 -9.36 4.30 6.95
C VAL A 62 -9.63 5.78 7.13
N GLY A 63 -10.87 6.12 7.48
CA GLY A 63 -11.33 7.46 7.83
C GLY A 63 -11.24 7.71 9.32
#